data_AF-A0A2T0SU97-F1
#
_entry.id   AF-A0A2T0SU97-F1
#
_cell.length_a   1.000
_cell.length_b   1.000
_cell.length_c   1.000
_cell.angle_alpha   90.00
_cell.angle_beta   90.00
_cell.angle_gamma   90.00
#
_symmetry.space_group_name_H-M   'P 1'
#
loop_
_entity.id
_entity.type
_entity.pdbx_description
1 polymer ?
#
loop_
_entity_poly.entity_id
_entity_poly.type
_entity_poly.pdbx_seq_one_letter_code
_entity_poly.pdbx_strand_id
1 'polypeptide(L)'
;MAKLTVKNVGPIREAELDVKKHTVFIGPQGTGKSTLAKLIAIGSDSGIVTFNNNSNNQNYFEKKYNLNGYISKNSYMKFIGRQYYLEYNDNFKFSLLNKQQNEEKIDISIDKIESISEILSNLEDKLEDNIANELLHDLLIQTSTLRNTVQYKLSGEYSSLYIPAERQLVSILSDAIWSIINSKINLPEIVTSFLNLYENARHQIVSLKIPYLGIKYEYVDSSDFIFQNNAKINLRNTASGYQSIIPLTLVVENQRLNLKNRFVIEEPELNLYPTAQKDLIYSLLGGLQPDVSYQDAEWVFTTHSPYVLSSFNTLMLAYKVGNQSDELRAEVEKIIPSRCWINPDDFAAYYVDNGTVRSIVSEQTGMIAENELDDVSDDLADEQDKLFALRRSSSRA
;
A
#
# COMPACT_ATOMS: atom_id res chain seq x y z
N MET A 1 -11.09 7.43 -10.85
CA MET A 1 -9.70 7.15 -10.42
C MET A 1 -9.42 7.98 -9.18
N ALA A 2 -8.60 7.48 -8.26
CA ALA A 2 -8.30 8.21 -7.04
C ALA A 2 -7.21 9.27 -7.31
N LYS A 3 -7.21 10.36 -6.53
CA LYS A 3 -6.28 11.47 -6.68
C LYS A 3 -5.75 11.93 -5.33
N LEU A 4 -4.45 12.22 -5.25
CA LEU A 4 -3.80 12.74 -4.05
C LEU A 4 -3.18 14.12 -4.36
N THR A 5 -3.48 15.10 -3.51
CA THR A 5 -2.85 16.41 -3.48
C THR A 5 -2.24 16.64 -2.10
N VAL A 6 -0.98 17.06 -2.04
CA VAL A 6 -0.22 17.24 -0.79
C VAL A 6 0.56 18.54 -0.84
N LYS A 7 0.60 19.29 0.26
CA LYS A 7 1.51 20.43 0.45
C LYS A 7 2.11 20.40 1.85
N ASN A 8 3.41 20.66 1.95
CA ASN A 8 4.17 20.78 3.20
C ASN A 8 3.96 19.61 4.18
N VAL A 9 4.05 18.35 3.73
CA VAL A 9 3.97 17.17 4.61
C VAL A 9 5.30 16.42 4.60
N GLY A 10 6.00 16.45 5.73
CA GLY A 10 7.35 15.91 5.87
C GLY A 10 8.29 16.48 4.80
N PRO A 11 8.99 15.64 4.02
CA PRO A 11 9.86 16.10 2.94
C PRO A 11 9.11 16.61 1.69
N ILE A 12 7.77 16.41 1.60
CA ILE A 12 6.99 16.82 0.43
C ILE A 12 6.57 18.29 0.57
N ARG A 13 7.08 19.14 -0.33
CA ARG A 13 6.67 20.54 -0.45
C ARG A 13 5.35 20.66 -1.20
N GLU A 14 5.23 20.03 -2.36
CA GLU A 14 4.02 20.05 -3.19
C GLU A 14 3.97 18.82 -4.10
N ALA A 15 2.84 18.13 -4.11
CA ALA A 15 2.61 16.98 -4.99
C ALA A 15 1.14 16.92 -5.41
N GLU A 16 0.89 16.62 -6.67
CA GLU A 16 -0.44 16.30 -7.21
C GLU A 16 -0.28 15.10 -8.14
N LEU A 17 -1.00 14.01 -7.86
CA LEU A 17 -0.82 12.75 -8.58
C LEU A 17 -2.09 11.91 -8.59
N ASP A 18 -2.23 11.09 -9.63
CA ASP A 18 -3.27 10.08 -9.74
C ASP A 18 -2.80 8.78 -9.07
N VAL A 19 -3.69 8.17 -8.29
CA VAL A 19 -3.51 6.84 -7.71
C VAL A 19 -4.27 5.85 -8.56
N LYS A 20 -3.54 5.18 -9.46
CA LYS A 20 -4.07 4.14 -10.34
C LYS A 20 -3.96 2.76 -9.69
N LYS A 21 -4.52 1.74 -10.36
CA LYS A 21 -4.54 0.35 -9.87
C LYS A 21 -3.13 -0.16 -9.53
N HIS A 22 -2.13 0.26 -10.29
CA HIS A 22 -0.72 0.04 -9.98
C HIS A 22 0.00 1.39 -9.94
N THR A 23 0.43 1.81 -8.76
CA THR A 23 1.14 3.08 -8.54
C THR A 23 2.51 2.80 -7.95
N VAL A 24 3.57 3.37 -8.53
CA VAL A 24 4.95 3.16 -8.07
C VAL A 24 5.64 4.50 -7.80
N PHE A 25 6.30 4.62 -6.66
CA PHE A 25 7.16 5.76 -6.31
C PHE A 25 8.63 5.33 -6.34
N ILE A 26 9.44 6.05 -7.10
CA ILE A 26 10.91 5.89 -7.16
C ILE A 26 11.61 7.21 -6.87
N GLY A 27 12.90 7.17 -6.52
CA GLY A 27 13.73 8.34 -6.25
C GLY A 27 14.69 8.12 -5.07
N PRO A 28 15.61 9.06 -4.79
CA PRO A 28 16.64 8.93 -3.75
C PRO A 28 16.10 8.71 -2.32
N GLN A 29 16.98 8.30 -1.40
CA GLN A 29 16.56 7.99 -0.02
C GLN A 29 16.13 9.27 0.69
N GLY A 30 15.07 9.20 1.50
CA GLY A 30 14.59 10.34 2.29
C GLY A 30 13.83 11.42 1.52
N THR A 31 13.57 11.26 0.22
CA THR A 31 12.86 12.27 -0.59
C THR A 31 11.35 12.32 -0.39
N GLY A 32 10.75 11.33 0.28
CA GLY A 32 9.32 11.34 0.63
C GLY A 32 8.44 10.28 -0.02
N LYS A 33 9.01 9.28 -0.70
CA LYS A 33 8.26 8.13 -1.25
C LYS A 33 7.35 7.46 -0.20
N SER A 34 7.93 7.15 0.96
CA SER A 34 7.22 6.60 2.12
C SER A 34 6.12 7.53 2.62
N THR A 35 6.35 8.84 2.63
CA THR A 35 5.33 9.83 3.01
C THR A 35 4.13 9.75 2.09
N LEU A 36 4.35 9.73 0.77
CA LEU A 36 3.25 9.63 -0.21
C LEU A 36 2.50 8.30 -0.06
N ALA A 37 3.22 7.18 0.08
CA ALA A 37 2.61 5.87 0.31
C ALA A 37 1.73 5.85 1.57
N LYS A 38 2.22 6.40 2.70
CA LYS A 38 1.45 6.55 3.94
C LYS A 38 0.22 7.43 3.77
N LEU A 39 0.33 8.55 3.06
CA LEU A 39 -0.80 9.44 2.80
C LEU A 39 -1.87 8.74 1.93
N ILE A 40 -1.48 7.94 0.93
CA ILE A 40 -2.43 7.12 0.19
C ILE A 40 -3.10 6.08 1.09
N ALA A 41 -2.34 5.46 2.00
CA ALA A 41 -2.89 4.50 2.96
C ALA A 41 -3.89 5.14 3.94
N ILE A 42 -3.60 6.36 4.41
CA ILE A 42 -4.53 7.18 5.22
C ILE A 42 -5.79 7.50 4.42
N GLY A 43 -5.64 7.85 3.15
CA GLY A 43 -6.74 8.16 2.25
C GLY A 43 -7.83 7.09 2.23
N SER A 44 -7.45 5.81 2.29
CA SER A 44 -8.35 4.65 2.30
C SER A 44 -8.39 3.89 3.63
N ASP A 45 -8.04 4.55 4.73
CA ASP A 45 -8.16 3.99 6.07
C ASP A 45 -9.60 4.13 6.58
N SER A 46 -10.30 3.00 6.77
CA SER A 46 -11.66 2.97 7.31
C SER A 46 -11.80 3.65 8.67
N GLY A 47 -10.71 3.76 9.45
CA GLY A 47 -10.69 4.49 10.71
C GLY A 47 -11.16 5.92 10.55
N ILE A 48 -10.89 6.57 9.40
CA ILE A 48 -11.15 7.99 9.19
C ILE A 48 -12.61 8.39 9.29
N VAL A 49 -13.47 7.47 8.89
CA VAL A 49 -14.91 7.63 8.96
C VAL A 49 -15.38 7.76 10.42
N THR A 50 -14.66 7.09 11.32
CA THR A 50 -14.90 7.11 12.76
C THR A 50 -14.43 8.40 13.43
N PHE A 51 -13.50 9.13 12.81
CA PHE A 51 -12.80 10.28 13.43
C PHE A 51 -13.37 11.64 13.05
N ASN A 52 -14.18 11.75 11.99
CA ASN A 52 -14.70 13.02 11.47
C ASN A 52 -15.49 13.86 12.50
N ASN A 53 -15.93 13.26 13.61
CA ASN A 53 -16.87 13.87 14.53
C ASN A 53 -16.34 14.12 15.95
N ASN A 54 -15.07 13.80 16.26
CA ASN A 54 -14.47 14.03 17.57
C ASN A 54 -13.24 14.96 17.47
N SER A 55 -13.33 16.15 18.08
CA SER A 55 -12.33 17.23 18.05
C SER A 55 -10.96 16.89 18.66
N ASN A 56 -10.79 15.74 19.32
CA ASN A 56 -9.58 15.37 20.05
C ASN A 56 -8.63 14.38 19.34
N ASN A 57 -8.81 14.09 18.05
CA ASN A 57 -8.15 12.95 17.40
C ASN A 57 -7.16 13.28 16.27
N GLN A 58 -6.67 14.51 16.17
CA GLN A 58 -5.65 14.93 15.18
C GLN A 58 -4.39 14.02 15.21
N ASN A 59 -4.03 13.53 16.40
CA ASN A 59 -2.86 12.67 16.62
C ASN A 59 -3.03 11.20 16.14
N TYR A 60 -4.23 10.76 15.75
CA TYR A 60 -4.45 9.34 15.44
C TYR A 60 -3.66 8.90 14.21
N PHE A 61 -3.80 9.59 13.08
CA PHE A 61 -3.12 9.21 11.83
C PHE A 61 -1.63 9.48 11.90
N GLU A 62 -1.22 10.56 12.59
CA GLU A 62 0.18 10.85 12.86
C GLU A 62 0.85 9.72 13.63
N LYS A 63 0.20 9.22 14.68
CA LYS A 63 0.72 8.10 15.45
C LYS A 63 0.63 6.79 14.68
N LYS A 64 -0.51 6.49 14.07
CA LYS A 64 -0.77 5.23 13.35
C LYS A 64 0.24 5.01 12.25
N TYR A 65 0.43 6.02 11.40
CA TYR A 65 1.31 5.95 10.24
C TYR A 65 2.74 6.44 10.50
N ASN A 66 3.07 6.73 11.76
CA ASN A 66 4.37 7.25 12.18
C ASN A 66 4.78 8.49 11.36
N LEU A 67 3.89 9.48 11.33
CA LEU A 67 4.04 10.80 10.71
C LEU A 67 4.19 11.92 11.76
N ASN A 68 4.46 11.57 13.02
CA ASN A 68 4.73 12.56 14.08
C ASN A 68 5.86 13.51 13.62
N GLY A 69 5.58 14.82 13.64
CA GLY A 69 6.51 15.86 13.19
C GLY A 69 6.59 16.06 11.67
N TYR A 70 5.80 15.33 10.87
CA TYR A 70 5.70 15.56 9.42
C TYR A 70 4.58 16.57 9.11
N ILE A 71 3.63 16.74 10.02
CA ILE A 71 2.50 17.63 9.88
C ILE A 71 2.79 18.93 10.63
N SER A 72 2.45 20.05 10.01
CA SER A 72 2.64 21.43 10.47
C SER A 72 1.38 22.24 10.18
N LYS A 73 1.29 23.48 10.70
CA LYS A 73 0.15 24.38 10.47
C LYS A 73 -0.14 24.69 8.99
N ASN A 74 0.86 24.55 8.11
CA ASN A 74 0.70 24.82 6.68
C ASN A 74 0.61 23.53 5.86
N SER A 75 0.46 22.39 6.53
CA SER A 75 0.31 21.10 5.88
C SER A 75 -1.09 20.94 5.32
N TYR A 76 -1.16 20.48 4.08
CA TYR A 76 -2.40 20.21 3.38
C TYR A 76 -2.33 18.82 2.76
N MET A 77 -3.42 18.08 2.85
CA MET A 77 -3.60 16.83 2.13
C MET A 77 -5.04 16.76 1.62
N LYS A 78 -5.23 16.31 0.39
CA LYS A 78 -6.55 15.94 -0.12
C LYS A 78 -6.45 14.64 -0.89
N PHE A 79 -7.21 13.65 -0.47
CA PHE A 79 -7.35 12.38 -1.15
C PHE A 79 -8.79 12.24 -1.66
N ILE A 80 -8.95 12.04 -2.96
CA ILE A 80 -10.24 11.84 -3.62
C ILE A 80 -10.31 10.35 -3.99
N GLY A 81 -11.22 9.62 -3.36
CA GLY A 81 -11.55 8.22 -3.68
C GLY A 81 -12.61 8.12 -4.79
N ARG A 82 -13.28 6.97 -4.93
CA ARG A 82 -14.36 6.81 -5.93
C ARG A 82 -15.64 7.47 -5.46
N GLN A 83 -16.00 7.30 -4.19
CA GLN A 83 -17.26 7.79 -3.61
C GLN A 83 -17.06 8.71 -2.40
N TYR A 84 -15.83 9.14 -2.14
CA TYR A 84 -15.53 10.02 -1.01
C TYR A 84 -14.34 10.91 -1.30
N TYR A 85 -14.20 11.96 -0.50
CA TYR A 85 -12.94 12.65 -0.35
C TYR A 85 -12.59 12.80 1.12
N LEU A 86 -11.29 12.85 1.35
CA LEU A 86 -10.65 13.17 2.59
C LEU A 86 -9.83 14.43 2.39
N GLU A 87 -9.96 15.39 3.30
CA GLU A 87 -9.17 16.62 3.29
C GLU A 87 -8.59 16.86 4.68
N TYR A 88 -7.31 17.22 4.74
CA TYR A 88 -6.63 17.69 5.93
C TYR A 88 -6.22 19.14 5.70
N ASN A 89 -6.75 20.02 6.53
CA ASN A 89 -6.34 21.42 6.64
C ASN A 89 -6.56 21.83 8.10
N ASP A 90 -5.49 21.72 8.90
CA ASP A 90 -5.51 21.65 10.37
C ASP A 90 -6.28 20.43 10.92
N ASN A 91 -7.47 20.12 10.44
CA ASN A 91 -8.25 18.97 10.84
C ASN A 91 -8.61 18.08 9.65
N PHE A 92 -8.76 16.77 9.91
CA PHE A 92 -9.30 15.85 8.92
C PHE A 92 -10.81 16.07 8.75
N LYS A 93 -11.23 16.17 7.49
CA LYS A 93 -12.61 16.23 7.05
C LYS A 93 -12.85 15.09 6.07
N PHE A 94 -13.77 14.21 6.43
CA PHE A 94 -14.28 13.17 5.53
C PHE A 94 -15.63 13.60 4.95
N SER A 95 -15.87 13.28 3.68
CA SER A 95 -17.14 13.58 3.02
C SER A 95 -17.39 12.62 1.86
N LEU A 96 -18.64 12.17 1.72
CA LEU A 96 -19.06 11.30 0.62
C LEU A 96 -19.37 12.13 -0.63
N LEU A 97 -18.93 11.66 -1.79
CA LEU A 97 -19.17 12.25 -3.12
C LEU A 97 -20.49 11.70 -3.68
N ASN A 98 -21.62 12.16 -3.12
CA ASN A 98 -23.01 11.93 -3.55
C ASN A 98 -23.55 10.47 -3.63
N LYS A 99 -24.74 10.30 -3.01
CA LYS A 99 -25.59 9.09 -2.97
C LYS A 99 -26.00 8.66 -4.40
N GLN A 100 -25.47 7.57 -4.93
CA GLN A 100 -26.17 6.85 -6.00
C GLN A 100 -26.70 5.52 -5.46
N GLN A 101 -28.02 5.40 -5.61
CA GLN A 101 -28.87 4.24 -5.38
C GLN A 101 -28.23 2.98 -5.99
N ASN A 102 -27.77 2.06 -5.17
CA ASN A 102 -27.68 0.65 -5.55
C ASN A 102 -27.56 -0.19 -4.29
N GLU A 103 -28.73 -0.63 -3.79
CA GLU A 103 -29.11 -2.00 -3.43
C GLU A 103 -30.28 -1.93 -2.44
N GLU A 104 -31.43 -2.49 -2.78
CA GLU A 104 -32.70 -2.41 -2.02
C GLU A 104 -32.62 -2.95 -0.56
N LYS A 105 -31.56 -3.67 -0.19
CA LYS A 105 -31.28 -4.09 1.21
C LYS A 105 -30.46 -3.06 2.01
N ILE A 106 -29.70 -2.22 1.31
CA ILE A 106 -28.84 -1.18 1.89
C ILE A 106 -29.68 0.00 2.39
N ASP A 107 -30.73 0.37 1.64
CA ASP A 107 -31.64 1.47 2.02
C ASP A 107 -32.31 1.18 3.37
N ILE A 108 -32.80 -0.03 3.62
CA ILE A 108 -33.53 -0.38 4.86
C ILE A 108 -32.70 -0.16 6.14
N SER A 109 -31.37 -0.33 6.08
CA SER A 109 -30.48 -0.15 7.24
C SER A 109 -30.05 1.31 7.40
N ILE A 110 -29.86 2.03 6.29
CA ILE A 110 -29.50 3.44 6.29
C ILE A 110 -30.72 4.30 6.70
N ASP A 111 -31.92 3.98 6.20
CA ASP A 111 -33.18 4.65 6.55
C ASP A 111 -33.49 4.55 8.05
N LYS A 112 -33.16 3.41 8.67
CA LYS A 112 -33.25 3.23 10.13
C LYS A 112 -32.29 4.14 10.88
N ILE A 113 -31.08 4.38 10.36
CA ILE A 113 -30.13 5.29 11.00
C ILE A 113 -30.52 6.75 10.74
N GLU A 114 -31.03 7.07 9.54
CA GLU A 114 -31.55 8.40 9.19
C GLU A 114 -32.74 8.78 10.09
N SER A 115 -33.71 7.89 10.25
CA SER A 115 -34.84 8.12 11.16
C SER A 115 -34.41 8.33 12.62
N ILE A 116 -33.41 7.60 13.12
CA ILE A 116 -32.84 7.86 14.45
C ILE A 116 -32.21 9.26 14.50
N SER A 117 -31.43 9.65 13.48
CA SER A 117 -30.78 10.97 13.45
C SER A 117 -31.79 12.13 13.38
N GLU A 118 -32.89 11.96 12.67
CA GLU A 118 -33.99 12.93 12.63
C GLU A 118 -34.72 13.04 13.97
N ILE A 119 -34.99 11.90 14.63
CA ILE A 119 -35.59 11.89 15.96
C ILE A 119 -34.70 12.65 16.96
N LEU A 120 -33.39 12.39 16.93
CA LEU A 120 -32.44 13.06 17.81
C LEU A 120 -32.37 14.58 17.53
N SER A 121 -32.25 14.99 16.27
CA SER A 121 -32.17 16.42 15.91
C SER A 121 -33.41 17.20 16.39
N ASN A 122 -34.60 16.60 16.24
CA ASN A 122 -35.86 17.19 16.71
C ASN A 122 -35.98 17.29 18.24
N LEU A 123 -35.21 16.50 19.00
CA LEU A 123 -35.17 16.55 20.46
C LEU A 123 -34.18 17.60 20.97
N GLU A 124 -33.05 17.79 20.28
CA GLU A 124 -32.07 18.83 20.57
C GLU A 124 -32.70 20.22 20.55
N ASP A 125 -33.52 20.52 19.53
CA ASP A 125 -34.25 21.79 19.39
C ASP A 125 -35.28 22.06 20.51
N LYS A 126 -35.65 21.05 21.31
CA LYS A 126 -36.72 21.12 22.32
C LYS A 126 -36.22 21.10 23.75
N LEU A 127 -34.92 20.94 23.98
CA LEU A 127 -34.34 20.76 25.31
C LEU A 127 -33.65 22.06 25.78
N GLU A 128 -34.05 22.52 26.95
CA GLU A 128 -33.43 23.68 27.63
C GLU A 128 -32.31 23.27 28.60
N ASP A 129 -32.17 21.97 28.90
CA ASP A 129 -31.17 21.44 29.83
C ASP A 129 -29.83 21.19 29.13
N ASN A 130 -28.76 21.80 29.65
CA ASN A 130 -27.42 21.72 29.07
C ASN A 130 -26.82 20.30 29.08
N ILE A 131 -27.09 19.48 30.10
CA ILE A 131 -26.55 18.11 30.20
C ILE A 131 -27.28 17.20 29.20
N ALA A 132 -28.60 17.37 29.09
CA ALA A 132 -29.38 16.63 28.11
C ALA A 132 -28.96 16.97 26.68
N ASN A 133 -28.71 18.25 26.38
CA ASN A 133 -28.22 18.70 25.08
C ASN A 133 -26.83 18.13 24.74
N GLU A 134 -25.90 18.12 25.70
CA GLU A 134 -24.56 17.56 25.48
C GLU A 134 -24.61 16.05 25.14
N LEU A 135 -25.41 15.27 25.88
CA LEU A 135 -25.63 13.85 25.61
C LEU A 135 -26.28 13.61 24.23
N LEU A 136 -27.21 14.48 23.83
CA LEU A 136 -27.94 14.33 22.57
C LEU A 136 -27.06 14.68 21.36
N HIS A 137 -26.24 15.72 21.50
CA HIS A 137 -25.21 16.07 20.54
C HIS A 137 -24.19 14.93 20.33
N ASP A 138 -23.74 14.28 21.42
CA ASP A 138 -22.88 13.10 21.35
C ASP A 138 -23.54 11.92 20.61
N LEU A 139 -24.83 11.67 20.83
CA LEU A 139 -25.59 10.63 20.12
C LEU A 139 -25.75 10.95 18.62
N LEU A 140 -25.94 12.22 18.26
CA LEU A 140 -25.98 12.67 16.86
C LEU A 140 -24.62 12.45 16.16
N ILE A 141 -23.53 12.74 16.85
CA ILE A 141 -22.16 12.44 16.41
C ILE A 141 -21.98 10.93 16.19
N GLN A 142 -22.42 10.09 17.12
CA GLN A 142 -22.26 8.63 17.00
C GLN A 142 -23.11 8.03 15.87
N THR A 143 -24.35 8.50 15.70
CA THR A 143 -25.25 8.00 14.66
C THR A 143 -24.77 8.39 13.26
N SER A 144 -24.30 9.63 13.07
CA SER A 144 -23.67 10.04 11.81
C SER A 144 -22.37 9.28 11.53
N THR A 145 -21.58 8.95 12.56
CA THR A 145 -20.39 8.11 12.45
C THR A 145 -20.74 6.69 11.96
N LEU A 146 -21.73 6.06 12.58
CA LEU A 146 -22.21 4.73 12.21
C LEU A 146 -22.71 4.71 10.77
N ARG A 147 -23.53 5.70 10.40
CA ARG A 147 -24.03 5.89 9.03
C ARG A 147 -22.89 5.94 8.02
N ASN A 148 -21.92 6.83 8.24
CA ASN A 148 -20.80 6.99 7.31
C ASN A 148 -19.97 5.69 7.23
N THR A 149 -19.78 4.99 8.36
CA THR A 149 -19.01 3.74 8.41
C THR A 149 -19.67 2.64 7.60
N VAL A 150 -21.00 2.52 7.72
CA VAL A 150 -21.80 1.58 6.93
C VAL A 150 -21.71 1.96 5.44
N GLN A 151 -21.89 3.24 5.09
CA GLN A 151 -21.78 3.69 3.70
C GLN A 151 -20.38 3.45 3.10
N TYR A 152 -19.31 3.69 3.86
CA TYR A 152 -17.94 3.42 3.43
C TYR A 152 -17.65 1.93 3.23
N LYS A 153 -18.17 1.06 4.10
CA LYS A 153 -18.01 -0.40 3.91
C LYS A 153 -18.81 -0.91 2.71
N LEU A 154 -19.94 -0.29 2.43
CA LEU A 154 -20.85 -0.67 1.34
C LEU A 154 -20.47 -0.09 -0.02
N SER A 155 -19.68 0.99 -0.07
CA SER A 155 -19.20 1.57 -1.34
C SER A 155 -18.28 0.64 -2.14
N GLY A 156 -17.86 -0.50 -1.56
CA GLY A 156 -16.95 -1.45 -2.19
C GLY A 156 -15.55 -0.90 -2.39
N GLU A 157 -15.19 0.14 -1.62
CA GLU A 157 -13.86 0.75 -1.61
C GLU A 157 -12.81 -0.24 -1.07
N TYR A 158 -11.56 -0.06 -1.51
CA TYR A 158 -10.47 -0.92 -1.08
C TYR A 158 -10.09 -0.62 0.37
N SER A 159 -9.96 -1.66 1.18
CA SER A 159 -9.32 -1.53 2.49
C SER A 159 -7.82 -1.39 2.30
N SER A 160 -7.22 -0.33 2.86
CA SER A 160 -5.77 -0.17 2.82
C SER A 160 -5.07 -1.13 3.76
N LEU A 161 -4.08 -1.85 3.23
CA LEU A 161 -3.15 -2.67 3.98
C LEU A 161 -1.74 -2.13 3.74
N TYR A 162 -1.15 -1.57 4.79
CA TYR A 162 0.21 -1.02 4.75
C TYR A 162 1.22 -2.07 5.21
N ILE A 163 2.24 -2.34 4.38
CA ILE A 163 3.35 -3.25 4.67
C ILE A 163 4.64 -2.41 4.72
N PRO A 164 5.24 -2.23 5.91
CA PRO A 164 6.45 -1.43 6.06
C PRO A 164 7.71 -2.12 5.51
N ALA A 165 8.77 -1.34 5.30
CA ALA A 165 10.10 -1.87 5.00
C ALA A 165 10.67 -2.68 6.20
N GLU A 166 10.30 -2.32 7.44
CA GLU A 166 10.69 -3.00 8.67
C GLU A 166 10.06 -4.40 8.85
N ARG A 167 9.24 -4.86 7.90
CA ARG A 167 8.58 -6.18 7.93
C ARG A 167 9.51 -7.36 8.26
N GLN A 168 10.80 -7.27 7.90
CA GLN A 168 11.79 -8.31 8.21
C GLN A 168 11.90 -8.60 9.72
N LEU A 169 11.66 -7.59 10.57
CA LEU A 169 11.68 -7.74 12.03
C LEU A 169 10.70 -8.79 12.52
N VAL A 170 9.57 -8.98 11.83
CA VAL A 170 8.52 -9.92 12.21
C VAL A 170 9.01 -11.36 12.23
N SER A 171 9.81 -11.74 11.22
CA SER A 171 10.37 -13.09 11.14
C SER A 171 11.40 -13.38 12.24
N ILE A 172 12.13 -12.35 12.70
CA ILE A 172 13.11 -12.45 13.78
C ILE A 172 12.40 -12.60 15.13
N LEU A 173 11.26 -11.92 15.28
CA LEU A 173 10.47 -11.87 16.50
C LEU A 173 9.44 -13.01 16.60
N SER A 174 9.45 -13.99 15.68
CA SER A 174 8.39 -14.98 15.47
C SER A 174 7.88 -15.67 16.75
N ASP A 175 8.77 -15.98 17.69
CA ASP A 175 8.45 -16.71 18.93
C ASP A 175 7.93 -15.80 20.03
N ALA A 176 8.26 -14.51 19.94
CA ALA A 176 7.89 -13.50 20.90
C ALA A 176 6.67 -12.68 20.44
N ILE A 177 6.10 -12.94 19.26
CA ILE A 177 4.99 -12.15 18.70
C ILE A 177 3.85 -11.99 19.70
N TRP A 178 3.39 -13.08 20.33
CA TRP A 178 2.34 -13.04 21.35
C TRP A 178 2.73 -12.23 22.59
N SER A 179 3.97 -12.35 23.04
CA SER A 179 4.47 -11.55 24.17
C SER A 179 4.45 -10.07 23.80
N ILE A 180 4.90 -9.72 22.59
CA ILE A 180 5.00 -8.35 22.10
C ILE A 180 3.63 -7.70 21.94
N ILE A 181 2.69 -8.40 21.30
CA ILE A 181 1.32 -7.93 21.08
C ILE A 181 0.63 -7.65 22.44
N ASN A 182 0.81 -8.54 23.42
CA ASN A 182 0.10 -8.45 24.70
C ASN A 182 0.78 -7.54 25.73
N SER A 183 2.10 -7.30 25.63
CA SER A 183 2.87 -6.57 26.65
C SER A 183 2.81 -5.04 26.53
N LYS A 184 1.98 -4.49 25.63
CA LYS A 184 1.89 -3.04 25.36
C LYS A 184 3.28 -2.40 25.11
N ILE A 185 4.19 -3.14 24.48
CA ILE A 185 5.49 -2.59 24.05
C ILE A 185 5.22 -1.43 23.09
N ASN A 186 5.98 -0.36 23.22
CA ASN A 186 5.85 0.84 22.40
C ASN A 186 6.48 0.63 21.02
N LEU A 187 5.87 -0.23 20.19
CA LEU A 187 6.20 -0.37 18.77
C LEU A 187 5.38 0.61 17.92
N PRO A 188 5.91 1.08 16.78
CA PRO A 188 5.12 1.84 15.81
C PRO A 188 3.86 1.06 15.39
N GLU A 189 2.72 1.74 15.31
CA GLU A 189 1.42 1.08 15.07
C GLU A 189 1.34 0.36 13.72
N ILE A 190 2.01 0.87 12.67
CA ILE A 190 2.18 0.14 11.39
C ILE A 190 2.84 -1.22 11.61
N VAL A 191 3.92 -1.29 12.40
CA VAL A 191 4.67 -2.53 12.64
C VAL A 191 3.80 -3.51 13.43
N THR A 192 3.12 -3.02 14.46
CA THR A 192 2.16 -3.80 15.25
C THR A 192 1.00 -4.31 14.40
N SER A 193 0.48 -3.49 13.49
CA SER A 193 -0.58 -3.88 12.56
C SER A 193 -0.12 -4.99 11.62
N PHE A 194 1.09 -4.87 11.07
CA PHE A 194 1.68 -5.89 10.21
C PHE A 194 2.00 -7.19 10.97
N LEU A 195 2.47 -7.11 12.22
CA LEU A 195 2.65 -8.26 13.12
C LEU A 195 1.34 -9.05 13.29
N ASN A 196 0.22 -8.36 13.57
CA ASN A 196 -1.08 -8.99 13.72
C ASN A 196 -1.56 -9.66 12.42
N LEU A 197 -1.33 -9.03 11.27
CA LEU A 197 -1.66 -9.58 9.96
C LEU A 197 -0.86 -10.84 9.67
N TYR A 198 0.45 -10.82 9.95
CA TYR A 198 1.33 -11.97 9.79
C TYR A 198 0.95 -13.12 10.73
N GLU A 199 0.68 -12.81 12.00
CA GLU A 199 0.25 -13.80 12.99
C GLU A 199 -1.00 -14.55 12.52
N ASN A 200 -1.99 -13.80 12.03
CA ASN A 200 -3.21 -14.37 11.46
C ASN A 200 -2.89 -15.20 10.20
N ALA A 201 -2.11 -14.65 9.26
CA ALA A 201 -1.79 -15.30 8.00
C ALA A 201 -1.09 -16.64 8.19
N ARG A 202 -0.11 -16.76 9.09
CA ARG A 202 0.58 -18.04 9.35
C ARG A 202 -0.29 -19.12 9.99
N HIS A 203 -1.37 -18.73 10.68
CA HIS A 203 -2.36 -19.68 11.21
C HIS A 203 -3.36 -20.15 10.14
N GLN A 204 -3.64 -19.31 9.14
CA GLN A 204 -4.55 -19.64 8.04
C GLN A 204 -3.81 -20.41 6.92
N ILE A 205 -2.57 -20.02 6.63
CA ILE A 205 -1.71 -20.61 5.59
C ILE A 205 -0.59 -21.41 6.26
N VAL A 206 -0.95 -22.60 6.74
CA VAL A 206 -0.01 -23.50 7.45
C VAL A 206 1.13 -23.99 6.54
N SER A 207 0.91 -24.03 5.23
CA SER A 207 1.92 -24.43 4.25
C SER A 207 1.74 -23.66 2.95
N LEU A 208 2.83 -23.12 2.39
CA LEU A 208 2.82 -22.38 1.13
C LEU A 208 4.04 -22.74 0.28
N LYS A 209 3.82 -23.07 -1.00
CA LYS A 209 4.91 -23.21 -1.97
C LYS A 209 5.21 -21.85 -2.60
N ILE A 210 6.50 -21.52 -2.73
CA ILE A 210 6.97 -20.29 -3.37
C ILE A 210 7.91 -20.70 -4.51
N PRO A 211 7.36 -20.99 -5.71
CA PRO A 211 8.08 -21.68 -6.77
C PRO A 211 9.32 -20.95 -7.27
N TYR A 212 9.28 -19.62 -7.40
CA TYR A 212 10.40 -18.84 -7.93
C TYR A 212 11.62 -18.80 -6.99
N LEU A 213 11.44 -19.11 -5.71
CA LEU A 213 12.53 -19.31 -4.75
C LEU A 213 12.92 -20.78 -4.60
N GLY A 214 12.16 -21.71 -5.17
CA GLY A 214 12.35 -23.15 -4.97
C GLY A 214 12.17 -23.57 -3.51
N ILE A 215 11.31 -22.89 -2.75
CA ILE A 215 11.09 -23.17 -1.32
C ILE A 215 9.63 -23.52 -1.02
N LYS A 216 9.44 -24.25 0.08
CA LYS A 216 8.15 -24.45 0.74
C LYS A 216 8.23 -23.89 2.15
N TYR A 217 7.30 -23.03 2.52
CA TYR A 217 7.09 -22.55 3.87
C TYR A 217 6.13 -23.49 4.63
N GLU A 218 6.39 -23.72 5.91
CA GLU A 218 5.43 -24.34 6.83
C GLU A 218 5.46 -23.68 8.22
N TYR A 219 4.28 -23.53 8.82
CA TYR A 219 4.10 -23.14 10.23
C TYR A 219 3.77 -24.39 11.06
N VAL A 220 4.70 -24.81 11.93
CA VAL A 220 4.56 -26.04 12.73
C VAL A 220 5.09 -25.79 14.14
N ASP A 221 4.38 -26.28 15.15
CA ASP A 221 4.75 -26.14 16.58
C ASP A 221 5.07 -24.69 16.98
N SER A 222 4.21 -23.76 16.53
CA SER A 222 4.36 -22.31 16.76
C SER A 222 5.64 -21.70 16.20
N SER A 223 6.26 -22.36 15.21
CA SER A 223 7.50 -21.92 14.58
C SER A 223 7.39 -21.91 13.06
N ASP A 224 8.03 -20.93 12.46
CA ASP A 224 8.11 -20.73 11.01
C ASP A 224 9.32 -21.48 10.44
N PHE A 225 9.10 -22.33 9.43
CA PHE A 225 10.15 -23.08 8.74
C PHE A 225 10.10 -22.89 7.24
N ILE A 226 11.27 -22.94 6.60
CA ILE A 226 11.41 -23.12 5.16
C ILE A 226 12.05 -24.48 4.86
N PHE A 227 11.65 -25.06 3.73
CA PHE A 227 12.20 -26.27 3.16
C PHE A 227 12.81 -25.96 1.80
N GLN A 228 14.11 -26.21 1.66
CA GLN A 228 14.87 -26.02 0.43
C GLN A 228 15.92 -27.13 0.33
N ASN A 229 16.00 -27.83 -0.82
CA ASN A 229 16.99 -28.89 -1.06
C ASN A 229 17.08 -29.94 0.07
N ASN A 230 15.93 -30.40 0.58
CA ASN A 230 15.79 -31.32 1.73
C ASN A 230 16.28 -30.78 3.09
N ALA A 231 16.70 -29.52 3.20
CA ALA A 231 17.00 -28.88 4.47
C ALA A 231 15.74 -28.22 5.05
N LYS A 232 15.48 -28.46 6.33
CA LYS A 232 14.48 -27.74 7.14
C LYS A 232 15.21 -26.66 7.95
N ILE A 233 14.87 -25.40 7.74
CA ILE A 233 15.54 -24.26 8.38
C ILE A 233 14.47 -23.38 9.03
N ASN A 234 14.66 -23.01 10.31
CA ASN A 234 13.78 -22.05 10.96
C ASN A 234 13.92 -20.68 10.28
N LEU A 235 12.82 -20.01 9.95
CA LEU A 235 12.79 -18.76 9.18
C LEU A 235 13.73 -17.69 9.75
N ARG A 236 13.83 -17.57 11.09
CA ARG A 236 14.72 -16.59 11.74
C ARG A 236 16.22 -16.85 11.49
N ASN A 237 16.59 -18.06 11.10
CA ASN A 237 17.97 -18.48 10.82
C ASN A 237 18.28 -18.47 9.31
N THR A 238 17.34 -18.03 8.47
CA THR A 238 17.50 -17.98 7.02
C THR A 238 18.14 -16.68 6.56
N ALA A 239 18.46 -16.57 5.26
CA ALA A 239 18.93 -15.31 4.68
C ALA A 239 17.88 -14.18 4.82
N SER A 240 18.34 -12.94 4.95
CA SER A 240 17.47 -11.76 5.13
C SER A 240 16.43 -11.57 4.02
N GLY A 241 16.74 -12.00 2.79
CA GLY A 241 15.77 -12.04 1.69
C GLY A 241 14.55 -12.91 2.02
N TYR A 242 14.75 -14.11 2.57
CA TYR A 242 13.66 -15.00 2.99
C TYR A 242 12.89 -14.43 4.19
N GLN A 243 13.62 -13.88 5.17
CA GLN A 243 13.04 -13.21 6.34
C GLN A 243 12.12 -12.04 5.98
N SER A 244 12.41 -11.34 4.89
CA SER A 244 11.60 -10.22 4.38
C SER A 244 10.42 -10.68 3.52
N ILE A 245 10.65 -11.64 2.62
CA ILE A 245 9.68 -12.06 1.60
C ILE A 245 8.59 -12.99 2.13
N ILE A 246 8.91 -13.87 3.09
CA ILE A 246 7.94 -14.84 3.62
C ILE A 246 6.78 -14.12 4.33
N PRO A 247 7.02 -13.17 5.27
CA PRO A 247 5.93 -12.42 5.90
C PRO A 247 5.10 -11.63 4.90
N LEU A 248 5.74 -10.95 3.95
CA LEU A 248 5.06 -10.21 2.88
C LEU A 248 4.13 -11.14 2.09
N THR A 249 4.68 -12.27 1.62
CA THR A 249 3.95 -13.23 0.79
C THR A 249 2.75 -13.80 1.53
N LEU A 250 2.92 -14.28 2.76
CA LEU A 250 1.84 -14.86 3.55
C LEU A 250 0.70 -13.86 3.81
N VAL A 251 1.04 -12.62 4.18
CA VAL A 251 0.03 -11.58 4.41
C VAL A 251 -0.73 -11.26 3.12
N VAL A 252 -0.03 -11.10 2.00
CA VAL A 252 -0.66 -10.81 0.71
C VAL A 252 -1.56 -11.96 0.26
N GLU A 253 -1.05 -13.20 0.26
CA GLU A 253 -1.84 -14.39 -0.10
C GLU A 253 -3.10 -14.51 0.75
N ASN A 254 -2.98 -14.27 2.06
CA ASN A 254 -4.10 -14.42 2.97
C ASN A 254 -5.19 -13.36 2.76
N GLN A 255 -4.78 -12.11 2.53
CA GLN A 255 -5.69 -10.97 2.49
C GLN A 255 -6.42 -10.86 1.15
N ARG A 256 -5.74 -11.17 0.05
CA ARG A 256 -6.31 -11.04 -1.31
C ARG A 256 -7.38 -12.09 -1.66
N LEU A 257 -7.60 -13.07 -0.79
CA LEU A 257 -8.69 -14.06 -0.94
C LEU A 257 -10.04 -13.51 -0.47
N ASN A 258 -10.02 -12.63 0.54
CA ASN A 258 -11.22 -12.30 1.31
C ASN A 258 -11.85 -10.96 0.91
N LEU A 259 -11.03 -9.98 0.55
CA LEU A 259 -11.48 -8.60 0.36
C LEU A 259 -10.75 -7.94 -0.80
N LYS A 260 -11.39 -6.93 -1.39
CA LYS A 260 -10.73 -5.95 -2.26
C LYS A 260 -9.81 -5.10 -1.39
N ASN A 261 -8.51 -5.18 -1.66
CA ASN A 261 -7.49 -4.51 -0.86
C ASN A 261 -6.67 -3.54 -1.69
N ARG A 262 -6.23 -2.47 -1.05
CA ARG A 262 -5.15 -1.62 -1.53
C ARG A 262 -3.89 -1.99 -0.75
N PHE A 263 -3.00 -2.74 -1.39
CA PHE A 263 -1.71 -3.08 -0.81
C PHE A 263 -0.75 -1.91 -1.00
N VAL A 264 -0.33 -1.30 0.10
CA VAL A 264 0.70 -0.26 0.13
C VAL A 264 1.96 -0.90 0.68
N ILE A 265 2.93 -1.20 -0.18
CA ILE A 265 4.10 -2.01 0.17
C ILE A 265 5.36 -1.18 -0.03
N GLU A 266 6.11 -0.98 1.05
CA GLU A 266 7.40 -0.29 0.98
C GLU A 266 8.54 -1.24 0.65
N GLU A 267 9.34 -0.85 -0.34
CA GLU A 267 10.56 -1.53 -0.76
C GLU A 267 10.38 -3.07 -0.79
N PRO A 268 9.41 -3.60 -1.59
CA PRO A 268 9.12 -5.03 -1.64
C PRO A 268 10.38 -5.87 -1.93
N GLU A 269 11.32 -5.30 -2.68
CA GLU A 269 12.58 -5.90 -3.11
C GLU A 269 13.70 -5.95 -2.06
N LEU A 270 13.52 -5.31 -0.90
CA LEU A 270 14.56 -5.19 0.13
C LEU A 270 15.21 -6.56 0.42
N ASN A 271 16.55 -6.61 0.34
CA ASN A 271 17.39 -7.81 0.51
C ASN A 271 17.28 -8.89 -0.58
N LEU A 272 16.62 -8.64 -1.71
CA LEU A 272 16.51 -9.60 -2.82
C LEU A 272 17.49 -9.31 -3.96
N TYR A 273 18.02 -10.37 -4.55
CA TYR A 273 18.79 -10.30 -5.78
C TYR A 273 17.89 -9.92 -6.98
N PRO A 274 18.37 -9.17 -7.99
CA PRO A 274 17.54 -8.64 -9.09
C PRO A 274 16.55 -9.61 -9.73
N THR A 275 16.96 -10.86 -10.00
CA THR A 275 16.05 -11.86 -10.59
C THR A 275 14.87 -12.20 -9.68
N ALA A 276 15.11 -12.30 -8.36
CA ALA A 276 14.05 -12.54 -7.38
C ALA A 276 13.13 -11.32 -7.21
N GLN A 277 13.61 -10.10 -7.46
CA GLN A 277 12.76 -8.90 -7.44
C GLN A 277 11.71 -8.95 -8.55
N LYS A 278 12.12 -9.33 -9.76
CA LYS A 278 11.21 -9.54 -10.89
C LYS A 278 10.14 -10.58 -10.55
N ASP A 279 10.56 -11.75 -10.10
CA ASP A 279 9.62 -12.84 -9.82
C ASP A 279 8.70 -12.51 -8.63
N LEU A 280 9.18 -11.74 -7.64
CA LEU A 280 8.34 -11.17 -6.58
C LEU A 280 7.23 -10.30 -7.18
N ILE A 281 7.55 -9.31 -8.02
CA ILE A 281 6.54 -8.44 -8.65
C ILE A 281 5.52 -9.27 -9.43
N TYR A 282 5.97 -10.26 -10.20
CA TYR A 282 5.08 -11.12 -10.97
C TYR A 282 4.14 -11.92 -10.05
N SER A 283 4.67 -12.42 -8.92
CA SER A 283 3.89 -13.17 -7.94
C SER A 283 2.91 -12.32 -7.12
N LEU A 284 3.24 -11.05 -6.85
CA LEU A 284 2.32 -10.15 -6.15
C LEU A 284 1.10 -9.87 -7.02
N LEU A 285 1.33 -9.57 -8.31
CA LEU A 285 0.29 -9.14 -9.23
C LEU A 285 -0.53 -10.31 -9.81
N GLY A 286 0.15 -11.34 -10.31
CA GLY A 286 -0.51 -12.50 -10.94
C GLY A 286 -0.75 -13.67 -9.98
N GLY A 287 -0.27 -13.56 -8.76
CA GLY A 287 -0.43 -14.58 -7.74
C GLY A 287 0.49 -15.80 -7.82
N LEU A 288 0.61 -16.49 -6.68
CA LEU A 288 1.43 -17.69 -6.54
C LEU A 288 0.75 -18.96 -7.03
N GLN A 289 -0.58 -19.00 -7.01
CA GLN A 289 -1.37 -20.19 -7.31
C GLN A 289 -2.23 -19.91 -8.56
N PRO A 290 -1.90 -20.49 -9.72
CA PRO A 290 -2.61 -20.24 -10.98
C PRO A 290 -4.10 -20.56 -10.93
N ASP A 291 -4.48 -21.55 -10.12
CA ASP A 291 -5.86 -22.06 -10.05
C ASP A 291 -6.73 -21.31 -9.03
N VAL A 292 -6.17 -20.29 -8.37
CA VAL A 292 -6.88 -19.49 -7.38
C VAL A 292 -7.38 -18.20 -8.03
N SER A 293 -8.67 -17.95 -7.92
CA SER A 293 -9.27 -16.67 -8.29
C SER A 293 -9.08 -15.67 -7.16
N TYR A 294 -8.25 -14.66 -7.39
CA TYR A 294 -7.98 -13.60 -6.42
C TYR A 294 -8.98 -12.44 -6.57
N GLN A 295 -9.27 -11.77 -5.47
CA GLN A 295 -10.06 -10.54 -5.51
C GLN A 295 -9.29 -9.42 -6.21
N ASP A 296 -10.03 -8.47 -6.78
CA ASP A 296 -9.44 -7.28 -7.38
C ASP A 296 -8.68 -6.45 -6.31
N ALA A 297 -7.52 -5.92 -6.69
CA ALA A 297 -6.62 -5.23 -5.79
C ALA A 297 -5.94 -4.02 -6.44
N GLU A 298 -5.71 -3.00 -5.63
CA GLU A 298 -4.86 -1.86 -5.97
C GLU A 298 -3.50 -2.03 -5.28
N TRP A 299 -2.44 -1.58 -5.93
CA TRP A 299 -1.07 -1.76 -5.50
C TRP A 299 -0.34 -0.43 -5.53
N VAL A 300 0.27 -0.08 -4.40
CA VAL A 300 1.11 1.10 -4.24
C VAL A 300 2.46 0.63 -3.75
N PHE A 301 3.52 0.93 -4.49
CA PHE A 301 4.88 0.53 -4.15
C PHE A 301 5.77 1.74 -3.95
N THR A 302 6.67 1.66 -2.97
CA THR A 302 7.89 2.50 -2.97
C THR A 302 9.07 1.60 -3.32
N THR A 303 9.98 2.09 -4.16
CA THR A 303 11.13 1.31 -4.60
C THR A 303 12.32 2.22 -4.87
N HIS A 304 13.50 1.64 -4.77
CA HIS A 304 14.75 2.20 -5.27
C HIS A 304 15.31 1.41 -6.46
N SER A 305 14.58 0.38 -6.88
CA SER A 305 15.11 -0.63 -7.79
C SER A 305 14.66 -0.39 -9.23
N PRO A 306 15.61 -0.19 -10.15
CA PRO A 306 15.29 -0.18 -11.58
C PRO A 306 14.81 -1.55 -12.08
N TYR A 307 15.14 -2.65 -11.40
CA TYR A 307 14.65 -3.98 -11.75
C TYR A 307 13.17 -4.16 -11.44
N VAL A 308 12.66 -3.50 -10.39
CA VAL A 308 11.23 -3.43 -10.09
C VAL A 308 10.50 -2.67 -11.20
N LEU A 309 11.01 -1.50 -11.61
CA LEU A 309 10.44 -0.73 -12.72
C LEU A 309 10.48 -1.50 -14.04
N SER A 310 11.60 -2.13 -14.37
CA SER A 310 11.76 -2.97 -15.56
C SER A 310 10.75 -4.12 -15.57
N SER A 311 10.43 -4.67 -14.40
CA SER A 311 9.42 -5.72 -14.28
C SER A 311 8.03 -5.20 -14.63
N PHE A 312 7.64 -4.03 -14.12
CA PHE A 312 6.38 -3.37 -14.52
C PHE A 312 6.34 -3.06 -16.01
N ASN A 313 7.43 -2.52 -16.57
CA ASN A 313 7.53 -2.23 -18.00
C ASN A 313 7.34 -3.50 -18.84
N THR A 314 7.94 -4.61 -18.41
CA THR A 314 7.79 -5.90 -19.09
C THR A 314 6.34 -6.41 -19.03
N LEU A 315 5.65 -6.27 -17.90
CA LEU A 315 4.26 -6.69 -17.75
C LEU A 315 3.29 -5.84 -18.57
N MET A 316 3.57 -4.53 -18.72
CA MET A 316 2.83 -3.65 -19.63
C MET A 316 3.09 -3.97 -21.10
N LEU A 317 4.33 -4.32 -21.45
CA LEU A 317 4.67 -4.73 -22.81
C LEU A 317 3.94 -6.03 -23.19
N ALA A 318 3.88 -6.99 -22.26
CA ALA A 318 3.13 -8.23 -22.44
C ALA A 318 1.64 -7.96 -22.73
N TYR A 319 1.00 -7.05 -21.99
CA TYR A 319 -0.36 -6.61 -22.26
C TYR A 319 -0.53 -6.03 -23.67
N LYS A 320 0.38 -5.12 -24.07
CA LYS A 320 0.31 -4.47 -25.38
C LYS A 320 0.45 -5.44 -26.53
N VAL A 321 1.46 -6.32 -26.49
CA VAL A 321 1.71 -7.30 -27.55
C VAL A 321 0.62 -8.36 -27.57
N GLY A 322 0.22 -8.86 -26.40
CA GLY A 322 -0.81 -9.90 -26.28
C GLY A 322 -2.21 -9.46 -26.70
N ASN A 323 -2.50 -8.16 -26.79
CA ASN A 323 -3.79 -7.63 -27.25
C ASN A 323 -3.78 -7.20 -28.73
N GLN A 324 -2.72 -7.45 -29.49
CA GLN A 324 -2.66 -7.13 -30.92
C GLN A 324 -3.37 -8.18 -31.81
N SER A 325 -3.36 -9.45 -31.40
CA SER A 325 -4.04 -10.56 -32.09
C SER A 325 -4.14 -11.78 -31.16
N ASP A 326 -5.06 -12.70 -31.46
CA ASP A 326 -5.21 -13.94 -30.70
C ASP A 326 -3.98 -14.85 -30.82
N GLU A 327 -3.29 -14.84 -31.96
CA GLU A 327 -2.04 -15.58 -32.16
C GLU A 327 -0.93 -15.04 -31.24
N LEU A 328 -0.73 -13.72 -31.22
CA LEU A 328 0.26 -13.10 -30.33
C LEU A 328 -0.10 -13.31 -28.87
N ARG A 329 -1.40 -13.27 -28.53
CA ARG A 329 -1.87 -13.56 -27.18
C ARG A 329 -1.37 -14.92 -26.70
N ALA A 330 -1.57 -15.96 -27.50
CA ALA A 330 -1.15 -17.31 -27.16
C ALA A 330 0.38 -17.45 -27.02
N GLU A 331 1.17 -16.74 -27.84
CA GLU A 331 2.63 -16.75 -27.71
C GLU A 331 3.11 -15.99 -26.46
N VAL A 332 2.53 -14.83 -26.15
CA VAL A 332 2.90 -14.07 -24.96
C VAL A 332 2.52 -14.82 -23.68
N GLU A 333 1.38 -15.50 -23.65
CA GLU A 333 0.95 -16.30 -22.48
C GLU A 333 1.90 -17.46 -22.14
N LYS A 334 2.69 -17.96 -23.11
CA LYS A 334 3.76 -18.94 -22.87
C LYS A 334 4.97 -18.33 -22.17
N ILE A 335 5.19 -17.03 -22.31
CA ILE A 335 6.32 -16.30 -21.71
C ILE A 335 5.91 -15.74 -20.34
N ILE A 336 4.78 -15.04 -20.29
CA ILE A 336 4.23 -14.39 -19.11
C ILE A 336 2.73 -14.70 -19.06
N PRO A 337 2.24 -15.36 -17.99
CA PRO A 337 0.82 -15.63 -17.85
C PRO A 337 -0.02 -14.34 -17.90
N SER A 338 -1.17 -14.38 -18.59
CA SER A 338 -2.01 -13.19 -18.78
C SER A 338 -2.55 -12.58 -17.49
N ARG A 339 -2.66 -13.38 -16.42
CA ARG A 339 -2.97 -12.89 -15.07
C ARG A 339 -1.94 -11.91 -14.49
N CYS A 340 -0.71 -11.88 -15.02
CA CYS A 340 0.32 -10.94 -14.60
C CYS A 340 0.33 -9.65 -15.43
N TRP A 341 -0.37 -9.62 -16.58
CA TRP A 341 -0.29 -8.49 -17.51
C TRP A 341 -0.93 -7.24 -16.91
N ILE A 342 -0.35 -6.08 -17.20
CA ILE A 342 -0.81 -4.80 -16.69
C ILE A 342 -1.27 -3.95 -17.86
N ASN A 343 -2.50 -3.45 -17.80
CA ASN A 343 -2.93 -2.41 -18.73
C ASN A 343 -2.15 -1.10 -18.43
N PRO A 344 -1.44 -0.51 -19.40
CA PRO A 344 -0.78 0.78 -19.23
C PRO A 344 -1.69 1.90 -18.68
N ASP A 345 -2.98 1.89 -19.03
CA ASP A 345 -3.94 2.88 -18.54
C ASP A 345 -4.18 2.76 -17.03
N ASP A 346 -3.95 1.59 -16.45
CA ASP A 346 -4.07 1.26 -15.03
C ASP A 346 -2.75 1.44 -14.25
N PHE A 347 -1.68 1.90 -14.92
CA PHE A 347 -0.35 2.08 -14.34
C PHE A 347 0.05 3.55 -14.21
N ALA A 348 0.64 3.89 -13.07
CA ALA A 348 1.27 5.17 -12.78
C ALA A 348 2.63 4.95 -12.10
N ALA A 349 3.63 5.73 -12.49
CA ALA A 349 4.92 5.76 -11.81
C ALA A 349 5.41 7.20 -11.69
N TYR A 350 5.95 7.53 -10.51
CA TYR A 350 6.39 8.87 -10.16
C TYR A 350 7.80 8.87 -9.58
N TYR A 351 8.64 9.76 -10.09
CA TYR A 351 9.93 10.10 -9.48
C TYR A 351 9.71 11.16 -8.39
N VAL A 352 10.22 10.89 -7.20
CA VAL A 352 10.06 11.72 -6.00
C VAL A 352 11.40 12.30 -5.61
N ASP A 353 11.54 13.60 -5.76
CA ASP A 353 12.77 14.32 -5.46
C ASP A 353 12.51 15.81 -5.17
N ASN A 354 13.41 16.42 -4.39
CA ASN A 354 13.38 17.84 -4.03
C ASN A 354 12.01 18.33 -3.53
N GLY A 355 11.30 17.47 -2.80
CA GLY A 355 9.97 17.74 -2.23
C GLY A 355 8.84 17.85 -3.26
N THR A 356 9.03 17.32 -4.47
CA THR A 356 8.04 17.30 -5.55
C THR A 356 7.92 15.91 -6.18
N VAL A 357 6.92 15.74 -7.05
CA VAL A 357 6.72 14.51 -7.82
C VAL A 357 6.61 14.83 -9.31
N ARG A 358 7.16 13.95 -10.16
CA ARG A 358 6.98 14.01 -11.62
C ARG A 358 6.64 12.62 -12.15
N SER A 359 5.75 12.55 -13.13
CA SER A 359 5.48 11.28 -13.84
C SER A 359 6.74 10.84 -14.60
N ILE A 360 7.01 9.54 -14.57
CA ILE A 360 8.04 8.89 -15.40
C ILE A 360 7.46 7.97 -16.48
N VAL A 361 6.14 7.98 -16.62
CA VAL A 361 5.45 7.29 -17.71
C VAL A 361 5.40 8.23 -18.91
N SER A 362 5.93 7.77 -20.05
CA SER A 362 5.89 8.50 -21.31
C SER A 362 4.47 8.55 -21.85
N GLU A 363 3.97 9.76 -22.14
CA GLU A 363 2.64 9.95 -22.75
C GLU A 363 2.54 9.32 -24.15
N GLN A 364 3.66 9.22 -24.86
CA GLN A 364 3.71 8.66 -26.22
C GLN A 364 3.58 7.14 -26.20
N THR A 365 4.31 6.50 -25.29
CA THR A 365 4.41 5.04 -25.27
C THR A 365 3.54 4.41 -24.20
N GLY A 366 3.04 5.15 -23.20
CA GLY A 366 2.38 4.58 -22.02
C GLY A 366 3.29 3.68 -21.18
N MET A 367 4.60 3.72 -21.40
CA MET A 367 5.61 2.90 -20.73
C MET A 367 6.48 3.79 -19.82
N ILE A 368 7.24 3.19 -18.92
CA ILE A 368 8.26 3.91 -18.15
C ILE A 368 9.37 4.34 -19.10
N ALA A 369 9.80 5.59 -19.02
CA ALA A 369 10.85 6.14 -19.87
C ALA A 369 12.22 5.47 -19.59
N GLU A 370 12.99 5.19 -20.63
CA GLU A 370 14.24 4.42 -20.53
C GLU A 370 15.30 5.08 -19.65
N ASN A 371 15.41 6.42 -19.73
CA ASN A 371 16.35 7.19 -18.92
C ASN A 371 16.11 7.03 -17.40
N GLU A 372 14.88 6.71 -16.99
CA GLU A 372 14.50 6.59 -15.57
C GLU A 372 14.84 5.21 -14.99
N LEU A 373 15.33 4.28 -15.82
CA LEU A 373 15.73 2.95 -15.41
C LEU A 373 17.23 2.86 -15.06
N ASP A 374 18.05 3.85 -15.41
CA ASP A 374 19.52 3.74 -15.36
C ASP A 374 20.26 4.88 -14.63
N ASP A 375 19.56 5.84 -14.00
CA ASP A 375 20.13 7.10 -13.44
C ASP A 375 21.41 6.95 -12.58
N VAL A 376 21.57 5.88 -11.79
CA VAL A 376 22.77 5.71 -10.92
C VAL A 376 23.96 5.12 -11.68
N SER A 377 23.71 4.37 -12.76
CA SER A 377 24.76 3.76 -13.57
C SER A 377 25.52 4.81 -14.37
N ASP A 378 24.82 5.84 -14.85
CA ASP A 378 25.39 6.92 -15.66
C ASP A 378 26.35 7.80 -14.84
N ASP A 379 25.96 8.19 -13.62
CA ASP A 379 26.83 8.96 -12.71
C ASP A 379 28.14 8.20 -12.38
N LEU A 380 28.03 6.90 -12.11
CA LEU A 380 29.19 6.05 -11.81
C LEU A 380 30.06 5.82 -13.05
N ALA A 381 29.46 5.70 -14.24
CA ALA A 381 30.19 5.57 -15.49
C ALA A 381 31.00 6.86 -15.76
N ASP A 382 30.39 8.03 -15.56
CA ASP A 382 31.06 9.32 -15.69
C ASP A 382 32.23 9.48 -14.70
N GLU A 383 32.06 9.07 -13.44
CA GLU A 383 33.13 9.03 -12.46
C GLU A 383 34.26 8.08 -12.88
N GLN A 384 33.92 6.87 -13.33
CA GLN A 384 34.90 5.90 -13.82
C GLN A 384 35.67 6.43 -15.02
N ASP A 385 35.00 7.08 -15.97
CA ASP A 385 35.63 7.68 -17.15
C ASP A 385 36.62 8.79 -16.75
N LYS A 386 36.24 9.64 -15.78
CA LYS A 386 37.14 10.65 -15.20
C LYS A 386 38.36 10.00 -14.54
N LEU A 387 38.17 8.92 -13.77
CA LEU A 387 39.26 8.19 -13.12
C LEU A 387 40.19 7.49 -14.13
N PHE A 388 39.62 6.88 -15.18
CA PHE A 388 40.40 6.27 -16.26
C PHE A 388 41.19 7.30 -17.06
N ALA A 389 40.62 8.49 -17.29
CA ALA A 389 41.33 9.60 -17.93
C ALA A 389 42.55 10.03 -17.10
N LEU A 390 42.41 10.19 -15.78
CA LEU A 390 43.51 10.51 -14.87
C LEU A 390 44.59 9.42 -14.86
N ARG A 391 44.19 8.15 -14.78
CA ARG A 391 45.14 7.01 -14.82
C ARG A 391 45.93 6.93 -16.13
N ARG A 392 45.33 7.29 -17.26
CA ARG A 392 46.03 7.34 -18.57
C ARG A 392 47.01 8.50 -18.67
N SER A 393 46.76 9.59 -17.93
CA SER A 393 47.66 10.76 -17.90
C SER A 393 48.89 10.52 -17.01
N SER A 394 48.75 9.76 -15.92
CA SER A 394 49.86 9.46 -15.00
C SER A 394 50.78 8.33 -15.48
N SER A 395 50.34 7.49 -16.42
CA SER A 395 51.18 6.44 -17.04
C SER A 395 52.05 6.93 -18.20
N ARG A 396 51.95 8.21 -18.56
CA ARG A 396 52.75 8.89 -19.61
C ARG A 396 53.79 9.86 -19.05
N ALA A 397 53.86 10.03 -17.73
CA ALA A 397 54.89 10.76 -17.00
C ALA A 397 55.83 9.74 -16.33
#